data_AF-A0A562QI62-F1
#
_entry.id   AF-A0A562QI62-F1
#
_cell.length_a   1.000
_cell.length_b   1.000
_cell.length_c   1.000
_cell.angle_alpha   90.00
_cell.angle_beta   90.00
_cell.angle_gamma   90.00
#
_symmetry.space_group_name_H-M   'P 1'
#
loop_
_entity.id
_entity.type
_entity.pdbx_description
1 polymer ?
#
loop_
_entity_poly.entity_id
_entity_poly.type
_entity_poly.pdbx_seq_one_letter_code
_entity_poly.pdbx_strand_id
1 'polypeptide(L)'
;MQQHISRYRALEMFAESIADLEIAHGENLPVLLGKIKWQAKQALNRKDPLRNEKLNVAREKARETTIRKAKKFREQMMPHIAEAQTAGCLTTRAIADWLNEQGFTTARGFDWSSGSVHRILECDG
;
A
#
# COMPACT_ATOMS: atom_id res chain seq x y z
N MET A 1 35.30 -51.56 -1.41
CA MET A 1 34.36 -51.44 -0.29
C MET A 1 33.43 -50.27 -0.61
N GLN A 2 32.48 -50.49 -1.52
CA GLN A 2 31.66 -49.43 -2.12
C GLN A 2 30.35 -49.34 -1.33
N GLN A 3 30.13 -48.23 -0.63
CA GLN A 3 28.85 -47.88 -0.02
C GLN A 3 27.84 -47.60 -1.13
N HIS A 4 27.35 -48.65 -1.78
CA HIS A 4 26.15 -48.58 -2.62
C HIS A 4 24.97 -48.57 -1.65
N ILE A 5 24.74 -47.41 -1.01
CA ILE A 5 23.47 -47.13 -0.34
C ILE A 5 22.44 -47.13 -1.48
N SER A 6 21.90 -48.32 -1.69
CA SER A 6 21.01 -48.65 -2.79
C SER A 6 19.85 -47.66 -2.75
N ARG A 7 19.36 -47.20 -3.90
CA ARG A 7 18.20 -46.29 -3.99
C ARG A 7 17.04 -46.68 -3.05
N TYR A 8 16.92 -47.97 -2.75
CA TYR A 8 16.05 -48.54 -1.73
C TYR A 8 16.21 -47.94 -0.32
N ARG A 9 17.43 -47.77 0.19
CA ARG A 9 17.64 -47.20 1.53
C ARG A 9 17.29 -45.71 1.58
N ALA A 10 17.49 -44.99 0.48
CA ALA A 10 17.01 -43.61 0.35
C ALA A 10 15.48 -43.54 0.32
N LEU A 11 14.82 -44.52 -0.28
CA LEU A 11 13.36 -44.65 -0.27
C LEU A 11 12.82 -45.07 1.10
N GLU A 12 13.50 -45.96 1.83
CA GLU A 12 13.14 -46.36 3.20
C GLU A 12 13.25 -45.17 4.16
N MET A 13 14.37 -44.45 4.17
CA MET A 13 14.53 -43.26 5.02
C MET A 13 13.49 -42.17 4.69
N PHE A 14 13.10 -42.06 3.42
CA PHE A 14 12.05 -41.13 3.01
C PHE A 14 10.66 -41.59 3.46
N ALA A 15 10.38 -42.90 3.41
CA ALA A 15 9.13 -43.47 3.91
C ALA A 15 9.01 -43.36 5.43
N GLU A 16 10.10 -43.60 6.17
CA GLU A 16 10.20 -43.39 7.62
C GLU A 16 9.96 -41.92 7.97
N SER A 17 10.59 -40.99 7.25
CA SER A 17 10.38 -39.54 7.42
C SER A 17 8.93 -39.10 7.12
N ILE A 18 8.20 -39.81 6.25
CA ILE A 18 6.78 -39.55 6.00
C ILE A 18 5.90 -40.16 7.09
N ALA A 19 6.29 -41.32 7.63
CA ALA A 19 5.57 -41.95 8.74
C ALA A 19 5.65 -41.12 10.03
N ASP A 20 6.75 -40.40 10.24
CA ASP A 20 6.95 -39.49 11.37
C ASP A 20 6.20 -38.14 11.22
N LEU A 21 5.71 -37.82 10.02
CA LEU A 21 4.81 -36.69 9.82
C LEU A 21 3.42 -37.08 10.34
N GLU A 22 3.08 -36.68 11.56
CA GLU A 22 1.71 -36.74 12.07
C GLU A 22 0.78 -35.94 11.14
N ILE A 23 0.16 -36.62 10.17
CA ILE A 23 -0.92 -36.06 9.36
C ILE A 23 -2.16 -36.08 10.24
N ALA A 24 -2.63 -34.89 10.65
CA ALA A 24 -3.88 -34.77 11.38
C ALA A 24 -5.00 -35.54 10.66
N HIS A 25 -5.71 -36.41 11.39
CA HIS A 25 -6.74 -37.28 10.84
C HIS A 25 -7.76 -36.46 10.02
N GLY A 26 -7.80 -36.69 8.71
CA GLY A 26 -8.76 -36.06 7.78
C GLY A 26 -8.17 -35.02 6.82
N GLU A 27 -6.90 -34.61 6.92
CA GLU A 27 -6.28 -33.73 5.92
C GLU A 27 -5.55 -34.53 4.81
N ASN A 28 -5.94 -34.28 3.56
CA ASN A 28 -5.37 -34.89 2.37
C ASN A 28 -3.95 -34.32 2.11
N LEU A 29 -2.92 -35.17 2.09
CA LEU A 29 -1.50 -34.80 1.99
C LEU A 29 -1.18 -33.82 0.84
N PRO A 30 -1.68 -34.01 -0.40
CA PRO A 30 -1.64 -33.01 -1.47
C PRO A 30 -2.11 -31.59 -1.09
N VAL A 31 -3.17 -31.48 -0.31
CA VAL A 31 -3.74 -30.19 0.12
C VAL A 31 -2.80 -29.51 1.12
N LEU A 32 -2.26 -30.27 2.08
CA LEU A 32 -1.27 -29.78 3.05
C LEU A 32 0.02 -29.32 2.36
N LEU A 33 0.56 -30.12 1.45
CA LEU A 33 1.74 -29.76 0.65
C LEU A 33 1.48 -28.51 -0.20
N GLY A 34 0.27 -28.36 -0.75
CA GLY A 34 -0.15 -27.14 -1.45
C GLY A 34 -0.14 -25.90 -0.55
N LYS A 35 -0.74 -26.00 0.64
CA LYS A 35 -0.76 -24.92 1.65
C LYS A 35 0.66 -24.51 2.06
N ILE A 36 1.52 -25.48 2.41
CA ILE A 36 2.90 -25.24 2.85
C ILE A 36 3.72 -24.60 1.72
N LYS A 37 3.62 -25.09 0.48
CA LYS A 37 4.30 -24.49 -0.69
C LYS A 37 3.86 -23.04 -0.91
N TRP A 38 2.57 -22.75 -0.78
CA TRP A 38 2.04 -21.40 -0.93
C TRP A 38 2.56 -20.47 0.17
N GLN A 39 2.55 -20.91 1.43
CA GLN A 39 3.07 -20.14 2.56
C GLN A 39 4.58 -19.85 2.42
N ALA A 40 5.37 -20.85 2.03
CA ALA A 40 6.80 -20.68 1.76
C ALA A 40 7.04 -19.67 0.62
N LYS A 41 6.26 -19.75 -0.47
CA LYS A 41 6.32 -18.78 -1.58
C LYS A 41 5.97 -17.36 -1.12
N GLN A 42 4.97 -17.18 -0.26
CA GLN A 42 4.61 -15.87 0.29
C GLN A 42 5.69 -15.33 1.23
N ALA A 43 6.27 -16.16 2.08
CA ALA A 43 7.36 -15.77 2.98
C ALA A 43 8.62 -15.36 2.19
N LEU A 44 8.97 -16.08 1.13
CA LEU A 44 10.04 -15.72 0.20
C LEU A 44 9.73 -14.40 -0.53
N ASN A 45 8.51 -14.24 -1.03
CA ASN A 45 8.08 -12.99 -1.69
C ASN A 45 8.15 -11.77 -0.76
N ARG A 46 7.89 -11.94 0.54
CA ARG A 46 8.00 -10.85 1.53
C ARG A 46 9.47 -10.49 1.83
N LYS A 47 10.39 -11.46 1.74
CA LYS A 47 11.80 -11.32 2.08
C LYS A 47 12.72 -11.03 0.89
N ASP A 48 12.21 -11.02 -0.35
CA ASP A 48 12.99 -10.73 -1.56
C ASP A 48 13.37 -9.23 -1.64
N PRO A 49 14.63 -8.86 -1.42
CA PRO A 49 15.06 -7.46 -1.39
C PRO A 49 14.96 -6.77 -2.75
N LEU A 50 15.19 -7.50 -3.85
CA LEU A 50 15.18 -6.94 -5.22
C LEU A 50 13.77 -6.61 -5.69
N ARG A 51 12.79 -7.43 -5.30
CA ARG A 51 11.37 -7.15 -5.55
C ARG A 51 10.85 -6.03 -4.66
N ASN A 52 11.29 -5.97 -3.41
CA ASN A 52 10.96 -4.88 -2.49
C ASN A 52 11.55 -3.53 -2.97
N GLU A 53 12.74 -3.53 -3.56
CA GLU A 53 13.34 -2.31 -4.13
C GLU A 53 12.49 -1.74 -5.28
N LYS A 54 12.10 -2.56 -6.25
CA LYS A 54 11.22 -2.11 -7.34
C LYS A 54 9.88 -1.60 -6.83
N LEU A 55 9.32 -2.24 -5.79
CA LEU A 55 8.10 -1.77 -5.14
C LEU A 55 8.30 -0.44 -4.41
N ASN A 56 9.45 -0.23 -3.76
CA ASN A 56 9.78 1.01 -3.08
C ASN A 56 10.00 2.15 -4.08
N VAL A 57 10.72 1.92 -5.18
CA VAL A 57 10.87 2.89 -6.27
C VAL A 57 9.50 3.26 -6.87
N ALA A 58 8.63 2.26 -7.09
CA ALA A 58 7.27 2.52 -7.58
C ALA A 58 6.44 3.34 -6.59
N ARG A 59 6.56 3.07 -5.28
CA ARG A 59 5.91 3.83 -4.21
C ARG A 59 6.42 5.26 -4.14
N GLU A 60 7.73 5.47 -4.24
CA GLU A 60 8.31 6.82 -4.19
C GLU A 60 7.87 7.63 -5.40
N LYS A 61 7.90 7.04 -6.60
CA LYS A 61 7.39 7.70 -7.80
C LYS A 61 5.90 8.05 -7.69
N ALA A 62 5.09 7.17 -7.09
CA ALA A 62 3.67 7.44 -6.83
C ALA A 62 3.49 8.58 -5.81
N ARG A 63 4.34 8.62 -4.79
CA ARG A 63 4.38 9.69 -3.78
C ARG A 63 4.75 11.02 -4.39
N GLU A 64 5.83 11.10 -5.17
CA GLU A 64 6.24 12.28 -5.92
C GLU A 64 5.13 12.79 -6.83
N THR A 65 4.47 11.89 -7.55
CA THR A 65 3.35 12.24 -8.43
C THR A 65 2.18 12.82 -7.63
N THR A 66 1.89 12.26 -6.46
CA THR A 66 0.84 12.74 -5.55
C THR A 66 1.18 14.12 -5.00
N ILE A 67 2.42 14.34 -4.56
CA ILE A 67 2.92 15.64 -4.08
C ILE A 67 2.81 16.69 -5.19
N ARG A 68 3.25 16.36 -6.41
CA ARG A 68 3.19 17.29 -7.55
C ARG A 68 1.76 17.69 -7.89
N LYS A 69 0.82 16.74 -7.87
CA LYS A 69 -0.60 17.02 -8.09
C LYS A 69 -1.18 17.91 -6.98
N ALA A 70 -0.84 17.64 -5.73
CA ALA A 70 -1.28 18.44 -4.59
C ALA A 70 -0.76 19.88 -4.67
N LYS A 71 0.53 20.06 -4.99
CA LYS A 71 1.15 21.38 -5.18
C LYS A 71 0.46 22.17 -6.29
N LYS A 72 0.27 21.55 -7.46
CA LYS A 72 -0.41 22.19 -8.58
C LYS A 72 -1.85 22.60 -8.23
N PHE A 73 -2.59 21.72 -7.55
CA PHE A 73 -3.96 22.01 -7.13
C PHE A 73 -4.00 23.20 -6.15
N ARG A 74 -3.06 23.25 -5.20
CA ARG A 74 -2.91 24.40 -4.31
C ARG A 74 -2.65 25.68 -5.10
N GLU A 75 -1.66 25.68 -5.98
CA GLU A 75 -1.30 26.86 -6.80
C GLU A 75 -2.50 27.37 -7.60
N GLN A 76 -3.36 26.47 -8.08
CA GLN A 76 -4.60 26.82 -8.77
C GLN A 76 -5.65 27.46 -7.84
N MET A 77 -5.71 27.07 -6.57
CA MET A 77 -6.73 27.54 -5.63
C MET A 77 -6.32 28.78 -4.83
N MET A 78 -5.02 29.06 -4.71
CA MET A 78 -4.52 30.22 -3.95
C MET A 78 -5.12 31.57 -4.41
N PRO A 79 -5.29 31.85 -5.72
CA PRO A 79 -5.94 33.09 -6.17
C PRO A 79 -7.39 33.20 -5.67
N HIS A 80 -8.16 32.11 -5.70
CA HIS A 80 -9.55 32.10 -5.23
C HIS A 80 -9.64 32.26 -3.71
N ILE A 81 -8.67 31.72 -2.96
CA ILE A 81 -8.59 31.95 -1.52
C ILE A 81 -8.26 33.41 -1.22
N ALA A 82 -7.39 34.05 -2.02
CA ALA A 82 -7.11 35.48 -1.89
C ALA A 82 -8.34 36.34 -2.23
N GLU A 83 -9.13 35.96 -3.24
CA GLU A 83 -10.42 36.60 -3.56
C GLU A 83 -11.42 36.48 -2.40
N ALA A 84 -11.50 35.30 -1.77
CA ALA A 84 -12.33 35.12 -0.57
C ALA A 84 -11.89 36.05 0.58
N GLN A 85 -10.58 36.18 0.78
CA GLN A 85 -10.02 37.06 1.82
C GLN A 85 -10.30 38.54 1.55
N THR A 86 -10.19 38.99 0.30
CA THR A 86 -10.53 40.38 -0.08
C THR A 86 -12.03 40.65 0.03
N ALA A 87 -12.87 39.63 -0.15
CA ALA A 87 -14.31 39.67 0.13
C ALA A 87 -14.65 39.69 1.64
N GLY A 88 -13.64 39.66 2.53
CA GLY A 88 -13.82 39.74 3.98
C GLY A 88 -13.90 38.38 4.69
N CYS A 89 -13.69 37.27 3.98
CA CYS A 89 -13.66 35.94 4.59
C CYS A 89 -12.30 35.69 5.27
N LEU A 90 -12.22 35.99 6.57
CA LEU A 90 -10.96 35.88 7.34
C LEU A 90 -10.79 34.55 8.09
N THR A 91 -11.84 33.72 8.17
CA THR A 91 -11.76 32.41 8.83
C THR A 91 -11.72 31.29 7.80
N THR A 92 -11.05 30.17 8.12
CA THR A 92 -11.01 29.00 7.23
C THR A 92 -12.39 28.44 6.92
N ARG A 93 -13.36 28.61 7.84
CA ARG A 93 -14.75 28.27 7.62
C ARG A 93 -15.42 29.22 6.63
N ALA A 94 -15.30 30.53 6.83
CA ALA A 94 -15.87 31.51 5.90
C ALA A 94 -15.29 31.38 4.49
N ILE A 95 -13.99 31.10 4.37
CA ILE A 95 -13.34 30.84 3.07
C ILE A 95 -13.91 29.56 2.43
N ALA A 96 -14.13 28.49 3.21
CA ALA A 96 -14.73 27.25 2.69
C ALA A 96 -16.17 27.48 2.20
N ASP A 97 -16.97 28.20 2.98
CA ASP A 97 -18.35 28.53 2.62
C ASP A 97 -18.37 29.38 1.34
N TRP A 98 -17.51 30.41 1.24
CA TRP A 98 -17.36 31.21 0.03
C TRP A 98 -16.96 30.38 -1.20
N LEU A 99 -15.99 29.47 -1.07
CA LEU A 99 -15.56 28.61 -2.17
C LEU A 99 -16.69 27.69 -2.64
N ASN A 100 -17.50 27.17 -1.72
CA ASN A 100 -18.66 26.34 -2.05
C ASN A 100 -19.76 27.16 -2.73
N GLU A 101 -20.02 28.37 -2.27
CA GLU A 101 -21.00 29.29 -2.89
C GLU A 101 -20.60 29.67 -4.32
N GLN A 102 -19.30 29.80 -4.59
CA GLN A 102 -18.77 30.01 -5.95
C GLN A 102 -18.74 28.73 -6.80
N GLY A 103 -19.13 27.57 -6.24
CA GLY A 103 -19.19 26.30 -6.95
C GLY A 103 -17.84 25.62 -7.16
N PHE A 104 -16.79 26.03 -6.44
CA PHE A 104 -15.50 25.32 -6.48
C PHE A 104 -15.59 24.02 -5.71
N THR A 105 -14.99 22.96 -6.26
CA THR A 105 -14.89 21.65 -5.58
C THR A 105 -13.44 21.30 -5.27
N THR A 106 -13.23 20.51 -4.22
CA THR A 106 -11.92 19.94 -3.91
C THR A 106 -11.41 19.01 -5.02
N ALA A 107 -10.14 18.64 -5.00
CA ALA A 107 -9.54 17.73 -5.99
C ALA A 107 -10.23 16.37 -6.14
N ARG A 108 -11.05 15.96 -5.16
CA ARG A 108 -11.84 14.72 -5.18
C ARG A 108 -13.31 14.94 -5.56
N GLY A 109 -13.72 16.17 -5.86
CA GLY A 109 -15.09 16.52 -6.22
C GLY A 109 -16.04 16.74 -5.04
N PHE A 110 -15.51 16.86 -3.81
CA PHE A 110 -16.32 17.17 -2.62
C PHE A 110 -16.29 18.67 -2.32
N ASP A 111 -17.26 19.11 -1.54
CA ASP A 111 -17.33 20.46 -0.98
C ASP A 111 -16.10 20.78 -0.11
N TRP A 112 -15.78 22.06 -0.05
CA TRP A 112 -14.75 22.60 0.82
C TRP A 112 -15.18 22.54 2.27
N SER A 113 -14.24 22.12 3.12
CA SER A 113 -14.35 22.18 4.56
C SER A 113 -13.26 23.08 5.13
N SER A 114 -13.48 23.62 6.32
CA SER A 114 -12.49 24.44 7.03
C SER A 114 -11.13 23.74 7.16
N GLY A 115 -11.12 22.43 7.41
CA GLY A 115 -9.91 21.62 7.48
C GLY A 115 -9.18 21.49 6.13
N SER A 116 -9.91 21.50 5.01
CA SER A 116 -9.30 21.47 3.67
C SER A 116 -8.64 22.81 3.33
N VAL A 117 -9.30 23.92 3.68
CA VAL A 117 -8.73 25.27 3.55
C VAL A 117 -7.49 25.42 4.43
N HIS A 118 -7.58 24.98 5.68
CA HIS A 118 -6.46 25.04 6.62
C HIS A 118 -5.22 24.29 6.10
N ARG A 119 -5.38 23.08 5.56
CA ARG A 119 -4.27 22.32 4.94
C ARG A 119 -3.64 23.05 3.75
N ILE A 120 -4.44 23.77 2.97
CA ILE A 120 -3.95 24.58 1.85
C ILE A 120 -3.22 25.84 2.33
N LEU A 121 -3.53 26.37 3.51
CA LEU A 121 -2.82 27.50 4.09
C LEU A 121 -1.56 27.07 4.86
N GLU A 122 -1.59 25.95 5.59
CA GLU A 122 -0.47 25.50 6.44
C GLU A 122 0.71 24.89 5.70
N CYS A 123 0.50 24.22 4.56
CA CYS A 123 1.60 23.57 3.82
C CYS A 123 2.64 24.57 3.23
N ASP A 124 2.58 25.86 3.54
CA ASP A 124 3.55 26.90 3.11
C ASP A 124 4.76 27.00 4.05
N GLY A 125 4.88 26.07 5.01
CA GLY A 125 6.08 25.86 5.85
C GLY A 125 6.79 24.55 5.53
#